data_AF-A0A535IRZ0-F1
#
_entry.id   AF-A0A535IRZ0-F1
#
_cell.length_a   1.000
_cell.length_b   1.000
_cell.length_c   1.000
_cell.angle_alpha   90.00
_cell.angle_beta   90.00
_cell.angle_gamma   90.00
#
_symmetry.space_group_name_H-M   'P 1'
#
loop_
_entity.id
_entity.type
_entity.pdbx_description
1 polymer ?
#
loop_
_entity_poly.entity_id
_entity_poly.type
_entity_poly.pdbx_seq_one_letter_code
_entity_poly.pdbx_strand_id
1 'polypeptide(L)'
;VFLHSSLAPQRLSSPEAPLQERRKVLRLAKIDTLAALNVAFFVNAAMLIVAGTVFFHRVNPAELNLQTAYVTLVPALGAFAAVAFGVGLLASGLSSSTTGTLAGQVVLQGFLNKHVEMWVWRIITIIPALIVIALNIPTVEVLVISQAILSLQLPFTMVPVVLLTRHRDLMGDFVNGHLTNIMNVCITLVVTVLNMLLLYTLFWG
;
A
#
# COMPACT_ATOMS: atom_id res chain seq x y z
N VAL A 1 -2.56 4.76 4.84
CA VAL A 1 -2.72 5.53 6.10
C VAL A 1 -3.42 6.85 5.85
N PHE A 2 -2.80 7.83 5.17
CA PHE A 2 -3.37 9.17 4.94
C PHE A 2 -4.77 9.17 4.34
N LEU A 3 -5.00 8.38 3.27
CA LEU A 3 -6.32 8.27 2.65
C LEU A 3 -7.36 7.66 3.60
N HIS A 4 -6.99 6.65 4.38
CA HIS A 4 -7.91 6.04 5.34
C HIS A 4 -8.26 7.02 6.47
N SER A 5 -7.30 7.81 6.95
CA SER A 5 -7.54 8.84 7.97
C SER A 5 -8.38 10.02 7.46
N SER A 6 -8.36 10.33 6.15
CA SER A 6 -9.20 11.39 5.58
C SER A 6 -10.63 10.93 5.28
N LEU A 7 -10.82 9.65 4.95
CA LEU A 7 -12.15 9.10 4.64
C LEU A 7 -12.95 8.71 5.88
N ALA A 8 -12.30 8.31 6.98
CA ALA A 8 -13.01 7.87 8.18
C ALA A 8 -13.92 8.95 8.81
N PRO A 9 -13.51 10.22 8.94
CA PRO A 9 -14.36 11.29 9.47
C PRO A 9 -15.56 11.63 8.58
N GLN A 10 -15.49 11.37 7.26
CA GLN A 10 -16.60 11.64 6.33
C GLN A 10 -17.82 10.75 6.58
N ARG A 11 -17.67 9.69 7.38
CA ARG A 11 -18.78 8.81 7.80
C ARG A 11 -19.53 9.34 9.03
N LEU A 12 -19.07 10.43 9.64
CA LEU A 12 -19.76 11.07 10.76
C LEU A 12 -20.81 12.06 10.25
N SER A 13 -21.93 12.17 10.96
CA SER A 13 -23.01 13.11 10.62
C SER A 13 -22.56 14.58 10.74
N SER A 14 -21.63 14.88 11.64
CA SER A 14 -21.03 16.21 11.81
C SER A 14 -19.64 16.13 12.45
N PRO A 15 -18.81 17.19 12.36
CA PRO A 15 -17.54 17.25 13.07
C PRO A 15 -17.68 17.10 14.59
N GLU A 16 -18.81 17.52 15.15
CA GLU A 16 -19.14 17.45 16.58
C GLU A 16 -20.04 16.25 16.92
N ALA A 17 -20.05 15.21 16.07
CA ALA A 17 -20.89 14.03 16.26
C ALA A 17 -20.77 13.44 17.69
N PRO A 18 -21.88 12.99 18.30
CA PRO A 18 -21.89 12.42 19.65
C PRO A 18 -20.86 11.30 19.83
N LEU A 19 -20.32 11.16 21.06
CA LEU A 19 -19.33 10.12 21.38
C LEU A 19 -19.80 8.70 21.03
N GLN A 20 -21.10 8.43 21.14
CA GLN A 20 -21.69 7.14 20.79
C GLN A 20 -21.60 6.85 19.27
N GLU A 21 -21.85 7.87 18.45
CA GLU A 21 -21.74 7.76 16.98
C GLU A 21 -20.29 7.54 16.57
N ARG A 22 -19.35 8.33 17.13
CA ARG A 22 -17.91 8.15 16.91
C ARG A 22 -17.44 6.74 17.27
N ARG A 23 -17.86 6.20 18.42
CA ARG A 23 -17.58 4.81 18.83
C ARG A 23 -18.13 3.79 17.83
N LYS A 24 -19.34 3.99 17.33
CA LYS A 24 -19.98 3.10 16.34
C LYS A 24 -19.22 3.11 15.02
N VAL A 25 -18.90 4.30 14.50
CA VAL A 25 -18.14 4.48 13.24
C VAL A 25 -16.76 3.85 13.36
N LEU A 26 -16.06 4.04 14.49
CA LEU A 26 -14.75 3.42 14.72
C LEU A 26 -14.82 1.89 14.77
N ARG A 27 -15.85 1.31 15.42
CA ARG A 27 -16.04 -0.16 15.43
C ARG A 27 -16.29 -0.70 14.03
N LEU A 28 -17.14 -0.04 13.24
CA LEU A 28 -17.42 -0.44 11.86
C LEU A 28 -16.17 -0.30 10.98
N ALA A 29 -15.47 0.83 11.05
CA ALA A 29 -14.22 1.05 10.32
C ALA A 29 -13.15 0.01 10.68
N LYS A 30 -13.07 -0.41 11.95
CA LYS A 30 -12.18 -1.50 12.38
C LYS A 30 -12.56 -2.84 11.73
N ILE A 31 -13.86 -3.17 11.71
CA ILE A 31 -14.34 -4.42 11.08
C ILE A 31 -14.07 -4.39 9.58
N ASP A 32 -14.39 -3.28 8.90
CA ASP A 32 -14.14 -3.10 7.46
C ASP A 32 -12.65 -3.26 7.13
N THR A 33 -11.78 -2.63 7.93
CA THR A 33 -10.32 -2.71 7.74
C THR A 33 -9.82 -4.12 7.98
N LEU A 34 -10.28 -4.80 9.03
CA LEU A 34 -9.90 -6.18 9.31
C LEU A 34 -10.36 -7.13 8.20
N ALA A 35 -11.59 -6.99 7.71
CA ALA A 35 -12.11 -7.80 6.62
C ALA A 35 -11.27 -7.57 5.34
N ALA A 36 -11.03 -6.31 4.97
CA ALA A 36 -10.25 -5.96 3.79
C ALA A 36 -8.80 -6.47 3.86
N LEU A 37 -8.13 -6.32 5.01
CA LEU A 37 -6.77 -6.80 5.19
C LEU A 37 -6.67 -8.34 5.17
N ASN A 38 -7.69 -9.05 5.69
CA ASN A 38 -7.73 -10.51 5.59
C ASN A 38 -7.94 -10.98 4.14
N VAL A 39 -8.79 -10.32 3.36
CA VAL A 39 -8.93 -10.62 1.93
C VAL A 39 -7.60 -10.40 1.21
N ALA A 40 -6.92 -9.28 1.47
CA ALA A 40 -5.59 -9.01 0.91
C ALA A 40 -4.55 -10.07 1.32
N PHE A 41 -4.60 -10.55 2.57
CA PHE A 41 -3.75 -11.63 3.05
C PHE A 41 -3.95 -12.92 2.24
N PHE A 42 -5.20 -13.34 2.01
CA PHE A 42 -5.48 -14.54 1.22
C PHE A 42 -5.04 -14.40 -0.24
N VAL A 43 -5.20 -13.22 -0.85
CA VAL A 43 -4.73 -12.96 -2.22
C VAL A 43 -3.21 -13.03 -2.30
N ASN A 44 -2.49 -12.41 -1.37
CA ASN A 44 -1.02 -12.48 -1.32
C ASN A 44 -0.52 -13.90 -1.07
N ALA A 45 -1.19 -14.66 -0.19
CA ALA A 45 -0.88 -16.06 0.05
C ALA A 45 -1.11 -16.92 -1.21
N ALA A 46 -2.23 -16.71 -1.92
CA ALA A 46 -2.50 -17.40 -3.18
C ALA A 46 -1.44 -17.08 -4.24
N MET A 47 -1.04 -15.82 -4.38
CA MET A 47 0.04 -15.41 -5.29
C MET A 47 1.35 -16.13 -4.97
N LEU A 48 1.72 -16.21 -3.68
CA LEU A 48 2.93 -16.91 -3.24
C LEU A 48 2.87 -18.41 -3.53
N ILE A 49 1.72 -19.06 -3.28
CA ILE A 49 1.51 -20.49 -3.55
C ILE A 49 1.62 -20.76 -5.06
N VAL A 50 0.97 -19.97 -5.90
CA VAL A 50 1.08 -20.10 -7.37
C VAL A 50 2.54 -19.92 -7.81
N ALA A 51 3.23 -18.90 -7.29
CA ALA A 51 4.63 -18.68 -7.65
C ALA A 51 5.54 -19.85 -7.24
N GLY A 52 5.37 -20.36 -6.02
CA GLY A 52 6.14 -21.50 -5.50
C GLY A 52 5.84 -22.82 -6.22
N THR A 53 4.60 -23.05 -6.65
CA THR A 53 4.21 -24.30 -7.32
C THR A 53 4.52 -24.30 -8.82
N VAL A 54 4.41 -23.14 -9.47
CA VAL A 54 4.52 -23.03 -10.94
C VAL A 54 5.90 -22.59 -11.39
N PHE A 55 6.47 -21.58 -10.75
CA PHE A 55 7.68 -20.92 -11.25
C PHE A 55 8.96 -21.47 -10.63
N PHE A 56 8.92 -21.96 -9.38
CA PHE A 56 10.12 -22.31 -8.59
C PHE A 56 11.10 -23.27 -9.29
N HIS A 57 10.60 -24.24 -10.06
CA HIS A 57 11.44 -25.19 -10.81
C HIS A 57 11.50 -24.91 -12.32
N ARG A 58 10.75 -23.92 -12.82
CA ARG A 58 10.54 -23.69 -14.27
C ARG A 58 11.15 -22.41 -14.79
N VAL A 59 11.42 -21.44 -13.92
CA VAL A 59 11.90 -20.10 -14.30
C VAL A 59 13.03 -19.70 -13.36
N ASN A 60 14.14 -19.24 -13.93
CA ASN A 60 15.20 -18.61 -13.14
C ASN A 60 14.62 -17.39 -12.42
N PRO A 61 14.82 -17.23 -11.10
CA PRO A 61 14.31 -16.08 -10.36
C PRO A 61 14.72 -14.73 -10.97
N ALA A 62 15.90 -14.67 -11.60
CA ALA A 62 16.43 -13.48 -12.26
C ALA A 62 15.67 -13.08 -13.56
N GLU A 63 14.91 -14.01 -14.16
CA GLU A 63 14.16 -13.80 -15.40
C GLU A 63 12.64 -13.67 -15.14
N LEU A 64 12.22 -13.72 -13.87
CA LEU A 64 10.82 -13.69 -13.47
C LEU A 64 10.27 -12.25 -13.52
N ASN A 65 9.64 -11.93 -14.65
CA ASN A 65 8.93 -10.67 -14.90
C ASN A 65 7.45 -10.97 -15.15
N LEU A 66 6.59 -9.94 -15.13
CA LEU A 66 5.14 -10.09 -15.36
C LEU A 66 4.81 -10.79 -16.70
N GLN A 67 5.61 -10.53 -17.74
CA GLN A 67 5.45 -11.14 -19.06
C GLN A 67 5.83 -12.62 -19.05
N THR A 68 6.98 -12.97 -18.46
CA THR A 68 7.43 -14.37 -18.38
C THR A 68 6.52 -15.18 -17.47
N ALA A 69 5.99 -14.58 -16.39
CA ALA A 69 4.96 -15.19 -15.56
C ALA A 69 3.70 -15.55 -16.38
N TYR A 70 3.15 -14.59 -17.15
CA TYR A 70 1.97 -14.82 -17.99
C TYR A 70 2.18 -15.95 -19.01
N VAL A 71 3.30 -15.95 -19.74
CA VAL A 71 3.60 -16.97 -20.75
C VAL A 71 3.83 -18.34 -20.10
N THR A 72 4.42 -18.38 -18.90
CA THR A 72 4.67 -19.63 -18.16
C THR A 72 3.40 -20.21 -17.53
N LEU A 73 2.41 -19.36 -17.21
CA LEU A 73 1.11 -19.77 -16.69
C LEU A 73 0.31 -20.61 -17.70
N VAL A 74 0.42 -20.31 -19.00
CA VAL A 74 -0.31 -21.01 -20.07
C VAL A 74 -0.02 -22.53 -20.09
N PRO A 75 1.25 -22.99 -20.20
CA PRO A 75 1.56 -24.42 -20.20
C PRO A 75 1.43 -25.07 -18.81
N ALA A 76 1.43 -24.31 -17.73
CA ALA A 76 1.37 -24.86 -16.37
C ALA A 76 -0.07 -25.07 -15.85
N LEU A 77 -0.95 -24.11 -16.10
CA LEU A 77 -2.31 -24.05 -15.53
C LEU A 77 -3.40 -23.85 -16.60
N GLY A 78 -3.01 -23.66 -17.87
CA GLY A 78 -3.92 -23.44 -18.99
C GLY A 78 -4.14 -21.96 -19.31
N ALA A 79 -4.72 -21.72 -20.49
CA ALA A 79 -4.96 -20.36 -21.01
C ALA A 79 -5.88 -19.53 -20.11
N PHE A 80 -6.87 -20.15 -19.47
CA PHE A 80 -7.80 -19.45 -18.56
C PHE A 80 -7.07 -18.82 -17.37
N ALA A 81 -6.11 -19.54 -16.77
CA ALA A 81 -5.33 -19.04 -15.64
C ALA A 81 -4.44 -17.84 -16.04
N ALA A 82 -3.83 -17.89 -17.23
CA ALA A 82 -3.06 -16.77 -17.76
C ALA A 82 -3.95 -15.54 -17.99
N VAL A 83 -5.13 -15.71 -18.60
CA VAL A 83 -6.09 -14.61 -18.79
C VAL A 83 -6.57 -14.04 -17.45
N ALA A 84 -6.92 -14.90 -16.48
CA ALA A 84 -7.31 -14.46 -15.15
C ALA A 84 -6.20 -13.67 -14.44
N PHE A 85 -4.94 -14.10 -14.57
CA PHE A 85 -3.78 -13.37 -14.07
C PHE A 85 -3.65 -12.00 -14.75
N GLY A 86 -3.77 -11.93 -16.08
CA GLY A 86 -3.71 -10.67 -16.82
C GLY A 86 -4.82 -9.68 -16.45
N VAL A 87 -6.07 -10.16 -16.35
CA VAL A 87 -7.21 -9.35 -15.90
C VAL A 87 -7.03 -8.89 -14.46
N GLY A 88 -6.57 -9.77 -13.56
CA GLY A 88 -6.27 -9.44 -12.17
C GLY A 88 -5.18 -8.37 -12.05
N LEU A 89 -4.11 -8.49 -12.84
CA LEU A 89 -3.02 -7.52 -12.89
C LEU A 89 -3.52 -6.14 -13.37
N LEU A 90 -4.34 -6.10 -14.42
CA LEU A 90 -4.94 -4.86 -14.91
C LEU A 90 -5.88 -4.23 -13.87
N ALA A 91 -6.76 -5.02 -13.26
CA ALA A 91 -7.68 -4.56 -12.23
C ALA A 91 -6.93 -4.01 -11.00
N SER A 92 -5.87 -4.70 -10.56
CA SER A 92 -5.01 -4.26 -9.47
C SER A 92 -4.30 -2.95 -9.80
N GLY A 93 -3.71 -2.82 -11.00
CA GLY A 93 -3.04 -1.61 -11.45
C GLY A 93 -3.98 -0.40 -11.52
N LEU A 94 -5.19 -0.57 -12.07
CA LEU A 94 -6.20 0.50 -12.13
C LEU A 94 -6.68 0.91 -10.73
N SER A 95 -6.92 -0.06 -9.84
CA SER A 95 -7.35 0.20 -8.46
C SER A 95 -6.25 0.91 -7.65
N SER A 96 -5.00 0.46 -7.76
CA SER A 96 -3.86 1.08 -7.07
C SER A 96 -3.56 2.48 -7.62
N SER A 97 -3.70 2.71 -8.93
CA SER A 97 -3.47 4.03 -9.53
C SER A 97 -4.48 5.06 -9.02
N THR A 98 -5.77 4.70 -8.95
CA THR A 98 -6.82 5.60 -8.47
C THR A 98 -6.73 5.89 -6.97
N THR A 99 -6.43 4.88 -6.16
CA THR A 99 -6.20 5.09 -4.71
C THR A 99 -4.91 5.86 -4.45
N GLY A 100 -3.87 5.67 -5.28
CA GLY A 100 -2.62 6.43 -5.24
C GLY A 100 -2.80 7.92 -5.54
N THR A 101 -3.61 8.27 -6.55
CA THR A 101 -3.89 9.69 -6.87
C THR A 101 -4.67 10.37 -5.74
N LEU A 102 -5.68 9.70 -5.18
CA LEU A 102 -6.44 10.21 -4.03
C LEU A 102 -5.55 10.40 -2.80
N ALA A 103 -4.70 9.41 -2.48
CA ALA A 103 -3.77 9.52 -1.37
C ALA A 103 -2.78 10.68 -1.56
N GLY A 104 -2.25 10.84 -2.78
CA GLY A 104 -1.36 11.95 -3.13
C GLY A 104 -2.02 13.32 -2.96
N GLN A 105 -3.29 13.46 -3.37
CA GLN A 105 -4.06 14.69 -3.15
C GLN A 105 -4.28 15.00 -1.67
N VAL A 106 -4.62 13.98 -0.86
CA VAL A 106 -4.79 14.15 0.59
C VAL A 106 -3.50 14.62 1.24
N VAL A 107 -2.35 14.06 0.86
CA VAL A 107 -1.05 14.49 1.38
C VAL A 107 -0.72 15.91 0.91
N LEU A 108 -0.95 16.24 -0.37
CA LEU A 108 -0.67 17.57 -0.91
C LEU A 108 -1.52 18.66 -0.23
N GLN A 109 -2.81 18.41 -0.06
CA GLN A 109 -3.71 19.32 0.63
C GLN A 109 -3.38 19.43 2.11
N GLY A 110 -3.06 18.31 2.78
CA GLY A 110 -2.74 18.31 4.20
C GLY A 110 -1.42 19.02 4.55
N PHE A 111 -0.38 18.85 3.73
CA PHE A 111 0.96 19.39 4.05
C PHE A 111 1.27 20.73 3.37
N LEU A 112 0.79 20.94 2.13
CA LEU A 112 1.11 22.12 1.33
C LEU A 112 -0.08 23.08 1.20
N ASN A 113 -1.25 22.71 1.73
CA ASN A 113 -2.50 23.47 1.62
C ASN A 113 -2.83 23.91 0.17
N LYS A 114 -2.41 23.09 -0.81
CA LYS A 114 -2.61 23.33 -2.25
C LYS A 114 -3.62 22.36 -2.81
N HIS A 115 -4.61 22.89 -3.51
CA HIS A 115 -5.54 22.11 -4.31
C HIS A 115 -5.00 22.00 -5.74
N VAL A 116 -4.82 20.76 -6.19
CA VAL A 116 -4.48 20.44 -7.59
C VAL A 116 -5.59 19.60 -8.16
N GLU A 117 -6.08 20.02 -9.33
CA GLU A 117 -7.10 19.32 -10.10
C GLU A 117 -6.71 17.85 -10.36
N MET A 118 -7.68 16.94 -10.28
CA MET A 118 -7.43 15.51 -10.35
C MET A 118 -6.79 15.08 -11.68
N TRP A 119 -7.18 15.72 -12.79
CA TRP A 119 -6.63 15.46 -14.11
C TRP A 119 -5.17 15.86 -14.22
N VAL A 120 -4.80 17.02 -13.67
CA VAL A 120 -3.41 17.50 -13.64
C VAL A 120 -2.55 16.56 -12.82
N TRP A 121 -3.03 16.18 -11.63
CA TRP A 121 -2.32 15.25 -10.76
C TRP A 121 -2.11 13.88 -11.43
N ARG A 122 -3.13 13.38 -12.14
CA ARG A 122 -3.04 12.11 -12.88
C ARG A 122 -2.06 12.15 -14.04
N ILE A 123 -1.94 13.30 -14.73
CA ILE A 123 -0.92 13.47 -15.76
C ILE A 123 0.47 13.41 -15.12
N ILE A 124 0.69 14.16 -14.04
CA ILE A 124 1.97 14.19 -13.32
C ILE A 124 2.39 12.79 -12.87
N THR A 125 1.47 11.98 -12.32
CA THR A 125 1.79 10.62 -11.84
C THR A 125 2.01 9.60 -12.95
N ILE A 126 1.52 9.84 -14.18
CA ILE A 126 1.72 8.95 -15.34
C ILE A 126 3.05 9.24 -16.05
N ILE A 127 3.56 10.47 -16.00
CA ILE A 127 4.80 10.87 -16.71
C ILE A 127 5.99 9.94 -16.40
N PRO A 128 6.32 9.59 -15.13
CA PRO A 128 7.43 8.69 -14.85
C PRO A 128 7.26 7.31 -15.50
N ALA A 129 6.03 6.79 -15.51
CA ALA A 129 5.74 5.50 -16.14
C ALA A 129 5.91 5.57 -17.68
N LEU A 130 5.50 6.66 -18.32
CA LEU A 130 5.71 6.86 -19.75
C LEU A 130 7.19 6.97 -20.11
N ILE A 131 8.00 7.66 -19.29
CA ILE A 131 9.45 7.76 -19.48
C ILE A 131 10.10 6.38 -19.41
N VAL A 132 9.74 5.58 -18.39
CA VAL A 132 10.23 4.20 -18.24
C VAL A 132 9.91 3.34 -19.47
N ILE A 133 8.69 3.44 -19.99
CA ILE A 133 8.27 2.71 -21.20
C ILE A 133 9.06 3.18 -22.43
N ALA A 134 9.21 4.49 -22.61
CA ALA A 134 9.93 5.07 -23.74
C ALA A 134 11.42 4.67 -23.76
N LEU A 135 12.03 4.54 -22.58
CA LEU A 135 13.43 4.14 -22.41
C LEU A 135 13.65 2.62 -22.33
N ASN A 136 12.58 1.82 -22.39
CA ASN A 136 12.62 0.35 -22.29
C ASN A 136 13.36 -0.16 -21.04
N ILE A 137 13.24 0.55 -19.92
CA ILE A 137 13.94 0.19 -18.67
C ILE A 137 13.33 -1.10 -18.11
N PRO A 138 14.14 -2.06 -17.62
CA PRO A 138 13.64 -3.28 -16.99
C PRO A 138 12.64 -2.98 -15.86
N THR A 139 11.46 -3.59 -15.93
CA THR A 139 10.35 -3.32 -14.99
C THR A 139 10.69 -3.71 -13.56
N VAL A 140 11.52 -4.75 -13.37
CA VAL A 140 11.97 -5.20 -12.06
C VAL A 140 12.86 -4.15 -11.38
N GLU A 141 13.78 -3.53 -12.11
CA GLU A 141 14.64 -2.48 -11.54
C GLU A 141 13.82 -1.26 -11.12
N VAL A 142 12.88 -0.83 -11.97
CA VAL A 142 11.95 0.27 -11.63
C VAL A 142 11.09 -0.08 -10.43
N LEU A 143 10.65 -1.33 -10.32
CA LEU A 143 9.92 -1.82 -9.17
C LEU A 143 10.78 -1.74 -7.89
N VAL A 144 12.04 -2.19 -7.94
CA VAL A 144 12.97 -2.13 -6.80
C VAL A 144 13.19 -0.69 -6.34
N ILE A 145 13.42 0.25 -7.26
CA ILE A 145 13.55 1.68 -6.93
C ILE A 145 12.27 2.22 -6.30
N SER A 146 11.11 1.86 -6.85
CA SER A 146 9.81 2.27 -6.31
C SER A 146 9.62 1.75 -4.88
N GLN A 147 10.03 0.51 -4.61
CA GLN A 147 10.01 -0.06 -3.26
C GLN A 147 11.00 0.64 -2.33
N ALA A 148 12.19 1.02 -2.80
CA ALA A 148 13.15 1.78 -2.00
C ALA A 148 12.59 3.14 -1.55
N ILE A 149 11.90 3.86 -2.44
CA ILE A 149 11.23 5.12 -2.11
C ILE A 149 10.11 4.90 -1.08
N LEU A 150 9.29 3.85 -1.25
CA LEU A 150 8.26 3.49 -0.29
C LEU A 150 8.85 3.12 1.08
N SER A 151 9.95 2.37 1.10
CA SER A 151 10.70 2.01 2.30
C SER A 151 11.21 3.22 3.06
N LEU A 152 11.73 4.23 2.34
CA LEU A 152 12.13 5.50 2.94
C LEU A 152 10.93 6.25 3.54
N GLN A 153 9.78 6.24 2.86
CA GLN A 153 8.56 6.95 3.29
C GLN A 153 7.90 6.34 4.54
N LEU A 154 7.96 5.02 4.70
CA LEU A 154 7.20 4.29 5.74
C LEU A 154 7.49 4.79 7.17
N PRO A 155 8.76 4.92 7.62
CA PRO A 155 9.07 5.44 8.96
C PRO A 155 8.50 6.85 9.20
N PHE A 156 8.61 7.74 8.21
CA PHE A 156 8.07 9.10 8.29
C PHE A 156 6.54 9.12 8.40
N THR A 157 5.85 8.08 7.95
CA THR A 157 4.40 7.95 8.10
C THR A 157 4.02 7.29 9.42
N MET A 158 4.73 6.22 9.81
CA MET A 158 4.39 5.42 10.99
C MET A 158 4.70 6.15 12.29
N VAL A 159 5.85 6.82 12.40
CA VAL A 159 6.27 7.49 13.65
C VAL A 159 5.26 8.57 14.08
N PRO A 160 4.83 9.52 13.21
CA PRO A 160 3.80 10.49 13.58
C PRO A 160 2.49 9.83 13.97
N VAL A 161 2.06 8.76 13.31
CA VAL A 161 0.81 8.07 13.66
C VAL A 161 0.89 7.51 15.08
N VAL A 162 2.00 6.88 15.46
CA VAL A 162 2.17 6.36 16.82
C VAL A 162 2.19 7.47 17.85
N LEU A 163 2.88 8.59 17.57
CA LEU A 163 2.91 9.75 18.45
C LEU A 163 1.52 10.37 18.62
N LEU A 164 0.85 10.72 17.52
CA LEU A 164 -0.46 11.37 17.51
C LEU A 164 -1.54 10.51 18.17
N THR A 165 -1.52 9.19 17.94
CA THR A 165 -2.51 8.27 18.55
C THR A 165 -2.27 8.01 20.04
N ARG A 166 -1.11 8.41 20.58
CA ARG A 166 -0.79 8.34 22.01
C ARG A 166 -1.17 9.62 22.76
N HIS A 167 -1.24 10.77 22.10
CA HIS A 167 -1.53 12.05 22.74
C HIS A 167 -3.00 12.16 23.17
N ARG A 168 -3.21 12.32 24.48
CA ARG A 168 -4.56 12.47 25.08
C ARG A 168 -5.24 13.77 24.67
N ASP A 169 -4.47 14.81 24.42
CA ASP A 169 -4.98 16.11 23.98
C ASP A 169 -5.61 16.04 22.58
N LEU A 170 -5.12 15.12 21.73
CA LEU A 170 -5.61 14.94 20.36
C LEU A 170 -6.71 13.87 20.26
N MET A 171 -6.57 12.77 20.99
CA MET A 171 -7.47 11.61 20.88
C MET A 171 -8.60 11.58 21.92
N GLY A 172 -8.50 12.36 23.01
CA GLY A 172 -9.50 12.40 24.08
C GLY A 172 -9.78 11.03 24.69
N ASP A 173 -11.03 10.55 24.57
CA ASP A 173 -11.47 9.24 25.07
C ASP A 173 -11.00 8.06 24.19
N PHE A 174 -10.42 8.31 23.02
CA PHE A 174 -10.00 7.29 22.05
C PHE A 174 -8.49 7.04 22.04
N VAL A 175 -7.77 7.46 23.09
CA VAL A 175 -6.33 7.22 23.22
C VAL A 175 -6.04 5.73 23.25
N ASN A 176 -4.93 5.35 22.61
CA ASN A 176 -4.44 3.98 22.66
C ASN A 176 -4.14 3.53 24.09
N GLY A 177 -4.63 2.35 24.47
CA GLY A 177 -4.23 1.69 25.72
C GLY A 177 -2.74 1.36 25.74
N HIS A 178 -2.17 1.15 26.94
CA HIS A 178 -0.74 0.88 27.11
C HIS A 178 -0.25 -0.31 26.26
N LEU A 179 -1.03 -1.39 26.19
CA LEU A 179 -0.68 -2.57 25.38
C LEU A 179 -0.63 -2.24 23.88
N THR A 180 -1.65 -1.56 23.35
CA THR A 180 -1.70 -1.12 21.95
C THR A 180 -0.54 -0.20 21.61
N ASN A 181 -0.17 0.70 22.53
CA ASN A 181 0.96 1.60 22.33
C ASN A 181 2.29 0.84 22.27
N ILE A 182 2.52 -0.13 23.18
CA ILE A 182 3.73 -0.97 23.14
C ILE A 182 3.79 -1.77 21.83
N MET A 183 2.67 -2.38 21.42
CA MET A 183 2.60 -3.10 20.14
C MET A 183 2.89 -2.20 18.95
N ASN A 184 2.29 -1.00 18.90
CA ASN A 184 2.51 -0.04 17.82
C ASN A 184 3.97 0.40 17.74
N VAL A 185 4.60 0.72 18.87
CA VAL A 185 6.03 1.08 18.92
C VAL A 185 6.90 -0.09 18.45
N CYS A 186 6.61 -1.32 18.91
CA CYS A 186 7.34 -2.50 18.51
C CYS A 186 7.24 -2.75 16.99
N ILE A 187 6.02 -2.70 16.43
CA ILE A 187 5.77 -2.86 14.99
C ILE A 187 6.50 -1.77 14.20
N THR A 188 6.40 -0.51 14.62
CA THR A 188 7.09 0.60 13.95
C THR A 188 8.61 0.42 13.99
N LEU A 189 9.16 -0.05 15.11
CA LEU A 189 10.59 -0.31 15.25
C LEU A 189 11.05 -1.44 14.33
N VAL A 190 10.35 -2.58 14.35
CA VAL A 190 10.65 -3.73 13.48
C VAL A 190 10.58 -3.34 12.01
N VAL A 191 9.50 -2.68 11.58
CA VAL A 191 9.34 -2.24 10.19
C VAL A 191 10.44 -1.25 9.81
N THR A 192 10.78 -0.29 10.68
CA THR A 192 11.84 0.69 10.39
C THR A 192 13.20 0.01 10.26
N VAL A 193 13.55 -0.92 11.16
CA VAL A 193 14.81 -1.67 11.10
C VAL A 193 14.89 -2.50 9.82
N LEU A 194 13.83 -3.23 9.47
CA LEU A 194 13.79 -4.02 8.24
C LEU A 194 13.91 -3.17 6.97
N ASN A 195 13.27 -1.99 6.95
CA ASN A 195 13.41 -1.07 5.81
C ASN A 195 14.81 -0.48 5.72
N MET A 196 15.45 -0.15 6.85
CA MET A 196 16.83 0.32 6.87
C MET A 196 17.80 -0.77 6.41
N LEU A 197 17.58 -2.03 6.81
CA LEU A 197 18.34 -3.17 6.31
C LEU A 197 18.16 -3.37 4.81
N LEU A 198 16.92 -3.30 4.30
CA LEU A 198 16.63 -3.40 2.87
C LEU A 198 17.36 -2.31 2.08
N LEU A 199 17.28 -1.05 2.54
CA LEU A 199 17.99 0.06 1.90
C LEU A 199 19.50 -0.13 1.97
N TYR A 200 20.03 -0.58 3.11
CA TYR A 200 21.46 -0.90 3.23
C TYR A 200 21.87 -1.95 2.20
N THR A 201 21.14 -3.06 2.09
CA THR A 201 21.44 -4.11 1.10
C THR A 201 21.32 -3.64 -0.34
N LEU A 202 20.39 -2.71 -0.62
CA LEU A 202 20.20 -2.17 -1.96
C LEU A 202 21.35 -1.26 -2.40
N PHE A 203 21.89 -0.44 -1.48
CA PHE A 203 22.94 0.52 -1.81
C PHE A 203 24.36 -0.01 -1.60
N TRP A 204 24.56 -0.92 -0.65
CA TRP A 204 25.89 -1.41 -0.24
C TRP A 204 26.14 -2.89 -0.52
N GLY A 205 25.14 -3.67 -0.94
CA GLY A 205 25.24 -5.12 -1.16
C GLY A 205 25.22 -5.93 0.13
#